data_AF-A0A5J6LLT3-F1
#
_entry.id   AF-A0A5J6LLT3-F1
#
_cell.length_a   1.000
_cell.length_b   1.000
_cell.length_c   1.000
_cell.angle_alpha   90.00
_cell.angle_beta   90.00
_cell.angle_gamma   90.00
#
_symmetry.space_group_name_H-M   'P 1'
#
loop_
_entity.id
_entity.type
_entity.pdbx_description
1 polymer ?
#
loop_
_entity_poly.entity_id
_entity_poly.type
_entity_poly.pdbx_seq_one_letter_code
_entity_poly.pdbx_strand_id
1 'polypeptide(L)'
;MPREGVAVYDLLISCPGDVNEYLELIKEAVDNFNKLYGSLNNIQVSVKHWSTDSFPESGDKPQELLNKQIVRNCDAAVAIFWTRFGTATDRYGSGTEEEIEEMLLAKKQVFMYFLDTPINPSEINEEQFAAVKNFKERYKDRGIFFTVKDKSEFKRHFTNHLTLYFLNLVNEKETFQNEPLKPLLTIRDKNTSSDECCVPIKFNLLDSEFLNKNYQKIIDYFEKLNKTVISEVPAKVDNNTKKLTRSLKEEDNVILLSKIADDVTISDDFKKLINDFAIKEEIKLHEKFWCLGNLKKNKLQMPTPFGKSAPSYIGTDEERNRFSLLKKLYWEIVSFNEYTEYFTFMDNIEYIELMVSNIGKSYDEDIDIKLIVPKGCLLKHHDLLYPGENIIEEVQEIKIEEILFKISETDSVCAYDYPQQPLLRSEEINVSPLLTYNRTSSYESQKNYYKDSLNDIFIYRYFDKPESDILRFDIEYLKHNTSMAFPSKLLFKNVPRTIEYEITSKFIPDIVKGKINLKSD
;
A
#
# COMPACT_ATOMS: atom_id res chain seq x y z
N MET A 1 -21.25 -39.70 12.96
CA MET A 1 -20.11 -39.36 12.09
C MET A 1 -18.82 -39.68 12.84
N PRO A 2 -17.76 -40.18 12.19
CA PRO A 2 -16.47 -40.41 12.85
C PRO A 2 -15.87 -39.07 13.32
N ARG A 3 -15.09 -39.11 14.41
CA ARG A 3 -14.32 -37.95 14.86
C ARG A 3 -12.96 -37.97 14.18
N GLU A 4 -12.68 -36.97 13.37
CA GLU A 4 -11.39 -36.79 12.71
C GLU A 4 -10.49 -35.90 13.57
N GLY A 5 -9.18 -36.17 13.58
CA GLY A 5 -8.19 -35.36 14.29
C GLY A 5 -8.06 -35.61 15.80
N VAL A 6 -8.48 -36.78 16.32
CA VAL A 6 -8.32 -37.12 17.74
C VAL A 6 -6.85 -37.44 18.05
N ALA A 7 -6.27 -36.74 19.01
CA ALA A 7 -4.94 -37.04 19.55
C ALA A 7 -5.05 -38.12 20.63
N VAL A 8 -4.34 -39.23 20.45
CA VAL A 8 -4.28 -40.34 21.42
C VAL A 8 -2.95 -40.28 22.17
N TYR A 9 -2.98 -40.33 23.50
CA TYR A 9 -1.81 -40.38 24.36
C TYR A 9 -1.77 -41.68 25.15
N ASP A 10 -0.66 -42.40 25.10
CA ASP A 10 -0.45 -43.64 25.85
C ASP A 10 0.12 -43.34 27.25
N LEU A 11 -0.59 -43.78 28.30
CA LEU A 11 -0.24 -43.61 29.71
C LEU A 11 0.21 -44.95 30.30
N LEU A 12 1.50 -45.08 30.59
CA LEU A 12 2.08 -46.25 31.25
C LEU A 12 1.68 -46.30 32.74
N ILE A 13 1.23 -47.45 33.22
CA ILE A 13 1.15 -47.75 34.66
C ILE A 13 2.42 -48.47 35.07
N SER A 14 3.21 -47.82 35.92
CA SER A 14 4.45 -48.38 36.47
C SER A 14 4.33 -48.50 37.99
N CYS A 15 4.18 -49.71 38.51
CA CYS A 15 4.08 -49.90 39.95
C CYS A 15 4.50 -51.30 40.41
N PRO A 16 5.02 -51.44 41.65
CA PRO A 16 5.28 -52.76 42.22
C PRO A 16 3.99 -53.53 42.54
N GLY A 17 4.10 -54.86 42.70
CA GLY A 17 2.94 -55.73 42.84
C GLY A 17 2.12 -55.58 44.13
N ASP A 18 2.61 -54.86 45.14
CA ASP A 18 1.91 -54.59 46.42
C ASP A 18 0.84 -53.51 46.29
N VAL A 19 0.78 -52.78 45.17
CA VAL A 19 -0.21 -51.72 44.91
C VAL A 19 -1.16 -52.03 43.75
N ASN A 20 -1.31 -53.31 43.39
CA ASN A 20 -2.18 -53.77 42.30
C ASN A 20 -3.65 -53.28 42.42
N GLU A 21 -4.11 -53.03 43.65
CA GLU A 21 -5.46 -52.49 43.89
C GLU A 21 -5.67 -51.06 43.38
N TYR A 22 -4.61 -50.31 43.08
CA TYR A 22 -4.69 -48.95 42.55
C TYR A 22 -4.82 -48.91 41.02
N LEU A 23 -4.58 -50.03 40.31
CA LEU A 23 -4.69 -50.11 38.84
C LEU A 23 -6.10 -49.77 38.37
N GLU A 24 -7.12 -50.31 39.04
CA GLU A 24 -8.51 -50.03 38.67
C GLU A 24 -8.90 -48.57 38.93
N LEU A 25 -8.32 -47.94 39.96
CA LEU A 25 -8.53 -46.51 40.24
C LEU A 25 -7.93 -45.62 39.14
N ILE A 26 -6.75 -45.98 38.63
CA ILE A 26 -6.12 -45.28 37.50
C ILE A 26 -7.01 -45.40 36.25
N LYS A 27 -7.43 -46.63 35.92
CA LYS A 27 -8.28 -46.87 34.74
C LYS A 27 -9.59 -46.10 34.83
N GLU A 28 -10.23 -46.09 36.00
CA GLU A 28 -11.47 -45.34 36.22
C GLU A 28 -11.26 -43.83 36.08
N ALA A 29 -10.16 -43.29 36.61
CA ALA A 29 -9.83 -41.88 36.46
C ALA A 29 -9.60 -41.48 35.00
N VAL A 30 -8.90 -42.32 34.23
CA VAL A 30 -8.66 -42.09 32.79
C VAL A 30 -9.94 -42.19 31.97
N ASP A 31 -10.78 -43.19 32.24
CA ASP A 31 -12.08 -43.34 31.58
C ASP A 31 -13.00 -42.14 31.87
N ASN A 32 -13.04 -41.68 33.13
CA ASN A 32 -13.77 -40.47 33.51
C ASN A 32 -13.22 -39.22 32.79
N PHE A 33 -11.89 -39.09 32.69
CA PHE A 33 -11.27 -37.99 31.94
C PHE A 33 -11.68 -38.01 30.45
N ASN A 34 -11.59 -39.18 29.80
CA ASN A 34 -11.95 -39.32 28.39
C ASN A 34 -13.44 -38.98 28.13
N LYS A 35 -14.33 -39.39 29.04
CA LYS A 35 -15.76 -39.11 28.96
C LYS A 35 -16.09 -37.63 29.17
N LEU A 36 -15.50 -37.01 30.20
CA LEU A 36 -15.83 -35.63 30.59
C LEU A 36 -15.12 -34.59 29.73
N TYR A 37 -13.84 -34.82 29.43
CA TYR A 37 -12.97 -33.83 28.78
C TYR A 37 -12.49 -34.29 27.41
N GLY A 38 -12.15 -35.58 27.24
CA GLY A 38 -11.55 -36.08 26.01
C GLY A 38 -12.41 -35.82 24.77
N SER A 39 -13.72 -36.06 24.89
CA SER A 39 -14.68 -35.86 23.82
C SER A 39 -14.76 -34.43 23.27
N LEU A 40 -14.69 -33.42 24.14
CA LEU A 40 -14.83 -32.01 23.76
C LEU A 40 -13.52 -31.45 23.21
N ASN A 41 -12.39 -31.99 23.64
CA ASN A 41 -11.05 -31.48 23.32
C ASN A 41 -10.32 -32.31 22.26
N ASN A 42 -10.99 -33.27 21.60
CA ASN A 42 -10.38 -34.21 20.65
C ASN A 42 -9.12 -34.92 21.21
N ILE A 43 -9.17 -35.30 22.49
CA ILE A 43 -8.10 -36.05 23.16
C ILE A 43 -8.63 -37.39 23.66
N GLN A 44 -7.78 -38.41 23.59
CA GLN A 44 -8.02 -39.69 24.23
C GLN A 44 -6.74 -40.14 24.96
N VAL A 45 -6.88 -40.54 26.21
CA VAL A 45 -5.79 -41.14 26.99
C VAL A 45 -6.01 -42.65 27.07
N SER A 46 -5.01 -43.43 26.67
CA SER A 46 -5.04 -44.89 26.60
C SER A 46 -4.11 -45.46 27.66
N VAL A 47 -4.61 -46.29 28.57
CA VAL A 47 -3.81 -46.89 29.64
C VAL A 47 -3.03 -48.09 29.10
N LYS A 48 -1.74 -48.15 29.44
CA LYS A 48 -0.83 -49.25 29.08
C LYS A 48 -0.28 -49.93 30.32
N HIS A 49 -0.33 -51.26 30.34
CA HIS A 49 0.25 -52.06 31.43
C HIS A 49 0.86 -53.35 30.87
N TRP A 50 2.00 -53.79 31.41
CA TRP A 50 2.73 -54.94 30.89
C TRP A 50 1.87 -56.22 30.81
N SER A 51 0.97 -56.44 31.76
CA SER A 51 0.15 -57.66 31.78
C SER A 51 -0.88 -57.74 30.67
N THR A 52 -1.21 -56.62 30.03
CA THR A 52 -2.25 -56.51 28.98
C THR A 52 -1.69 -56.08 27.63
N ASP A 53 -0.58 -55.36 27.62
CA ASP A 53 -0.03 -54.72 26.43
C ASP A 53 1.36 -55.28 26.02
N SER A 54 1.80 -56.40 26.59
CA SER A 54 3.02 -57.12 26.19
C SER A 54 2.72 -58.51 25.60
N PHE A 55 3.69 -59.07 24.87
CA PHE A 55 3.64 -60.43 24.35
C PHE A 55 4.95 -61.19 24.60
N PRO A 56 4.92 -62.54 24.71
CA PRO A 56 6.13 -63.33 24.87
C PRO A 56 7.11 -63.11 23.71
N GLU A 57 8.31 -62.65 24.06
CA GLU A 57 9.41 -62.42 23.13
C GLU A 57 10.70 -63.01 23.72
N SER A 58 11.62 -63.44 22.86
CA SER A 58 12.89 -64.05 23.26
C SER A 58 14.04 -63.34 22.56
N GLY A 59 15.24 -63.37 23.17
CA GLY A 59 16.45 -62.82 22.56
C GLY A 59 17.06 -61.63 23.31
N ASP A 60 16.47 -61.21 24.43
CA ASP A 60 17.03 -60.19 25.32
C ASP A 60 16.54 -60.43 26.77
N LYS A 61 16.94 -59.55 27.70
CA LYS A 61 16.49 -59.62 29.09
C LYS A 61 15.03 -59.18 29.23
N PRO A 62 14.25 -59.79 30.15
CA PRO A 62 12.81 -59.54 30.25
C PRO A 62 12.42 -58.06 30.40
N GLN A 63 13.11 -57.28 31.23
CA GLN A 63 12.80 -55.86 31.42
C GLN A 63 13.07 -55.03 30.15
N GLU A 64 14.21 -55.27 29.47
CA GLU A 64 14.54 -54.55 28.23
C GLU A 64 13.53 -54.86 27.11
N LEU A 65 13.04 -56.11 27.03
CA LEU A 65 11.96 -56.47 26.10
C LEU A 65 10.67 -55.69 26.40
N LEU A 66 10.27 -55.61 27.68
CA LEU A 66 9.11 -54.83 28.09
C LEU A 66 9.27 -53.33 27.80
N ASN A 67 10.46 -52.77 28.04
CA ASN A 67 10.75 -51.37 27.76
C ASN A 67 10.62 -51.06 26.25
N LYS A 68 11.14 -51.96 25.39
CA LYS A 68 11.01 -51.88 23.93
C LYS A 68 9.55 -52.00 23.46
N GLN A 69 8.79 -52.93 24.04
CA GLN A 69 7.41 -53.19 23.61
C GLN A 69 6.45 -52.05 24.00
N ILE A 70 6.59 -51.49 25.21
CA ILE A 70 5.58 -50.60 25.79
C ILE A 70 6.15 -49.25 26.22
N VAL A 71 7.17 -49.25 27.09
CA VAL A 71 7.59 -48.07 27.85
C VAL A 71 8.04 -46.94 26.93
N ARG A 72 8.90 -47.25 25.96
CA ARG A 72 9.47 -46.25 25.03
C ARG A 72 8.43 -45.56 24.16
N ASN A 73 7.29 -46.21 23.92
CA ASN A 73 6.22 -45.68 23.08
C ASN A 73 5.15 -44.91 23.88
N CYS A 74 5.12 -45.01 25.21
CA CYS A 74 4.17 -44.27 26.02
C CYS A 74 4.50 -42.76 26.07
N ASP A 75 3.50 -41.90 26.18
CA ASP A 75 3.66 -40.43 26.23
C ASP A 75 3.78 -39.89 27.65
N ALA A 76 3.21 -40.61 28.63
CA ALA A 76 3.29 -40.30 30.03
C ALA A 76 3.32 -41.59 30.86
N ALA A 77 3.68 -41.49 32.14
CA ALA A 77 3.60 -42.59 33.10
C ALA A 77 2.94 -42.15 34.40
N VAL A 78 2.26 -43.08 35.07
CA VAL A 78 1.86 -42.96 36.47
C VAL A 78 2.64 -43.99 37.29
N ALA A 79 3.35 -43.50 38.30
CA ALA A 79 4.21 -44.28 39.17
C ALA A 79 3.67 -44.27 40.61
N ILE A 80 3.51 -45.46 41.21
CA ILE A 80 3.02 -45.61 42.59
C ILE A 80 3.97 -46.50 43.37
N PHE A 81 4.47 -46.01 44.49
CA PHE A 81 5.26 -46.78 45.46
C PHE A 81 4.60 -46.81 46.82
N TRP A 82 4.70 -47.95 47.52
CA TRP A 82 4.27 -48.10 48.91
C TRP A 82 5.39 -48.65 49.79
N THR A 83 5.42 -49.97 50.02
CA THR A 83 6.43 -50.60 50.89
C THR A 83 7.43 -51.43 50.10
N ARG A 84 7.04 -51.90 48.91
CA ARG A 84 7.91 -52.61 47.98
C ARG A 84 8.55 -51.65 46.99
N PHE A 85 9.84 -51.85 46.69
CA PHE A 85 10.54 -51.13 45.63
C PHE A 85 10.49 -51.88 44.30
N GLY A 86 10.59 -53.21 44.36
CA GLY A 86 10.53 -54.11 43.21
C GLY A 86 11.74 -55.04 43.14
N THR A 87 11.86 -55.75 42.02
CA THR A 87 12.97 -56.67 41.75
C THR A 87 14.05 -55.95 40.96
N ALA A 88 15.29 -56.02 41.43
CA ALA A 88 16.43 -55.40 40.76
C ALA A 88 16.58 -55.89 39.32
N THR A 89 16.93 -54.97 38.45
CA THR A 89 17.29 -55.22 37.05
C THR A 89 18.81 -55.16 36.93
N ASP A 90 19.34 -55.22 35.71
CA ASP A 90 20.77 -55.12 35.49
C ASP A 90 21.39 -53.81 35.96
N ARG A 91 20.63 -52.71 35.83
CA ARG A 91 21.13 -51.34 35.98
C ARG A 91 20.44 -50.58 37.11
N TYR A 92 19.26 -51.02 37.53
CA TYR A 92 18.43 -50.31 38.49
C TYR A 92 17.99 -51.23 39.63
N GLY A 93 17.64 -50.63 40.77
CA GLY A 93 17.19 -51.37 41.95
C GLY A 93 15.77 -51.92 41.81
N SER A 94 15.00 -51.46 40.81
CA SER A 94 13.73 -52.09 40.41
C SER A 94 13.38 -51.87 38.94
N GLY A 95 12.55 -52.75 38.38
CA GLY A 95 11.96 -52.55 37.05
C GLY A 95 11.13 -51.26 36.95
N THR A 96 10.37 -50.94 38.00
CA THR A 96 9.61 -49.68 38.09
C THR A 96 10.54 -48.46 38.06
N GLU A 97 11.69 -48.49 38.76
CA GLU A 97 12.71 -47.43 38.69
C GLU A 97 13.25 -47.29 37.26
N GLU A 98 13.57 -48.41 36.61
CA GLU A 98 14.06 -48.41 35.22
C GLU A 98 13.09 -47.75 34.25
N GLU A 99 11.80 -48.09 34.34
CA GLU A 99 10.73 -47.53 33.51
C GLU A 99 10.60 -46.00 33.71
N ILE A 100 10.66 -45.54 34.96
CA ILE A 100 10.58 -44.12 35.30
C ILE A 100 11.79 -43.36 34.76
N GLU A 101 13.00 -43.90 34.95
CA GLU A 101 14.23 -43.26 34.46
C GLU A 101 14.25 -43.19 32.93
N GLU A 102 13.77 -44.22 32.20
CA GLU A 102 13.60 -44.13 30.74
C GLU A 102 12.65 -42.99 30.34
N MET A 103 11.51 -42.84 31.02
CA MET A 103 10.54 -41.79 30.73
C MET A 103 11.09 -40.38 31.03
N LEU A 104 11.80 -40.22 32.15
CA LEU A 104 12.42 -38.95 32.52
C LEU A 104 13.56 -38.56 31.55
N LEU A 105 14.39 -39.53 31.14
CA LEU A 105 15.44 -39.31 30.14
C LEU A 105 14.86 -38.85 28.79
N ALA A 106 13.69 -39.38 28.42
CA ALA A 106 12.94 -38.96 27.25
C ALA A 106 12.16 -37.63 27.44
N LYS A 107 12.29 -36.98 28.60
CA LYS A 107 11.57 -35.75 28.99
C LYS A 107 10.04 -35.90 28.95
N LYS A 108 9.54 -37.09 29.26
CA LYS A 108 8.11 -37.39 29.30
C LYS A 108 7.54 -37.19 30.71
N GLN A 109 6.24 -36.94 30.78
CA GLN A 109 5.55 -36.69 32.05
C GLN A 109 5.48 -37.95 32.91
N VAL A 110 5.83 -37.83 34.19
CA VAL A 110 5.66 -38.91 35.18
C VAL A 110 4.84 -38.38 36.37
N PHE A 111 3.66 -38.96 36.59
CA PHE A 111 2.84 -38.70 37.78
C PHE A 111 3.31 -39.60 38.93
N MET A 112 4.13 -39.03 39.83
CA MET A 112 4.76 -39.78 40.93
C MET A 112 3.95 -39.72 42.24
N TYR A 113 3.62 -40.89 42.79
CA TYR A 113 2.91 -41.04 44.05
C TYR A 113 3.60 -41.99 45.03
N PHE A 114 3.65 -41.59 46.30
CA PHE A 114 4.09 -42.42 47.41
C PHE A 114 2.93 -42.63 48.39
N LEU A 115 2.56 -43.88 48.64
CA LEU A 115 1.49 -44.23 49.58
C LEU A 115 2.01 -44.19 51.02
N ASP A 116 1.18 -43.64 51.91
CA ASP A 116 1.37 -43.56 53.36
C ASP A 116 0.21 -44.26 54.08
N THR A 117 -0.20 -45.40 53.49
CA THR A 117 -1.29 -46.24 54.00
C THR A 117 -0.78 -47.12 55.14
N PRO A 118 -1.55 -47.32 56.24
CA PRO A 118 -1.15 -48.21 57.33
C PRO A 118 -0.89 -49.64 56.87
N ILE A 119 0.19 -50.24 57.35
CA ILE A 119 0.55 -51.65 57.13
C ILE A 119 0.98 -52.29 58.46
N ASN A 120 0.77 -53.60 58.60
CA ASN A 120 1.30 -54.34 59.74
C ASN A 120 2.84 -54.35 59.67
N PRO A 121 3.57 -53.97 60.73
CA PRO A 121 5.03 -53.99 60.75
C PRO A 121 5.65 -55.34 60.35
N SER A 122 4.97 -56.45 60.66
CA SER A 122 5.42 -57.80 60.30
C SER A 122 5.44 -58.08 58.79
N GLU A 123 4.72 -57.30 58.00
CA GLU A 123 4.64 -57.44 56.53
C GLU A 123 5.64 -56.55 55.80
N ILE A 124 6.30 -55.63 56.53
CA ILE A 124 7.29 -54.71 55.94
C ILE A 124 8.61 -55.45 55.75
N ASN A 125 9.05 -55.58 54.51
CA ASN A 125 10.44 -55.91 54.21
C ASN A 125 11.30 -54.65 54.39
N GLU A 126 12.15 -54.64 55.41
CA GLU A 126 12.97 -53.47 55.78
C GLU A 126 13.88 -52.98 54.64
N GLU A 127 14.48 -53.90 53.87
CA GLU A 127 15.37 -53.56 52.76
C GLU A 127 14.62 -52.88 51.61
N GLN A 128 13.47 -53.44 51.22
CA GLN A 128 12.62 -52.89 50.17
C GLN A 128 12.05 -51.52 50.57
N PHE A 129 11.59 -51.39 51.82
CA PHE A 129 11.06 -50.12 52.32
C PHE A 129 12.14 -49.04 52.42
N ALA A 130 13.35 -49.40 52.84
CA ALA A 130 14.51 -48.51 52.81
C ALA A 130 14.84 -48.07 51.37
N ALA A 131 14.75 -48.96 50.38
CA ALA A 131 14.96 -48.62 48.98
C ALA A 131 13.91 -47.62 48.46
N VAL A 132 12.62 -47.79 48.80
CA VAL A 132 11.56 -46.81 48.46
C VAL A 132 11.86 -45.44 49.07
N LYS A 133 12.24 -45.38 50.36
CA LYS A 133 12.62 -44.11 51.01
C LYS A 133 13.80 -43.44 50.32
N ASN A 134 14.84 -44.19 50.00
CA ASN A 134 16.00 -43.67 49.30
C ASN A 134 15.64 -43.15 47.90
N PHE A 135 14.78 -43.85 47.16
CA PHE A 135 14.29 -43.38 45.86
C PHE A 135 13.45 -42.10 45.99
N LYS A 136 12.55 -42.04 46.98
CA LYS A 136 11.76 -40.84 47.29
C LYS A 136 12.63 -39.62 47.56
N GLU A 137 13.71 -39.77 48.33
CA GLU A 137 14.66 -38.69 48.59
C GLU A 137 15.41 -38.28 47.31
N ARG A 138 15.91 -39.24 46.51
CA ARG A 138 16.58 -38.94 45.22
C ARG A 138 15.66 -38.21 44.23
N TYR A 139 14.36 -38.51 44.26
CA TYR A 139 13.40 -37.91 43.33
C TYR A 139 13.08 -36.44 43.66
N LYS A 140 13.27 -35.98 44.90
CA LYS A 140 13.01 -34.58 45.31
C LYS A 140 13.76 -33.56 44.44
N ASP A 141 14.98 -33.89 44.04
CA ASP A 141 15.81 -33.01 43.20
C ASP A 141 15.48 -33.11 41.70
N ARG A 142 14.58 -34.03 41.32
CA ARG A 142 14.28 -34.37 39.91
C ARG A 142 12.84 -34.10 39.51
N GLY A 143 11.91 -33.98 40.45
CA GLY A 143 10.51 -33.78 40.14
C GLY A 143 9.60 -33.59 41.35
N ILE A 144 8.32 -33.34 41.07
CA ILE A 144 7.27 -33.19 42.07
C ILE A 144 6.59 -34.54 42.26
N PHE A 145 6.42 -34.96 43.52
CA PHE A 145 5.63 -36.13 43.87
C PHE A 145 4.58 -35.79 44.93
N PHE A 146 3.57 -36.64 45.04
CA PHE A 146 2.54 -36.50 46.07
C PHE A 146 2.54 -37.70 47.01
N THR A 147 2.32 -37.43 48.30
CA THR A 147 2.12 -38.49 49.30
C THR A 147 0.63 -38.65 49.57
N VAL A 148 0.14 -39.88 49.59
CA VAL A 148 -1.29 -40.19 49.63
C VAL A 148 -1.61 -41.17 50.75
N LYS A 149 -2.62 -40.87 51.57
CA LYS A 149 -2.93 -41.64 52.80
C LYS A 149 -3.88 -42.81 52.56
N ASP A 150 -4.74 -42.70 51.55
CA ASP A 150 -5.74 -43.71 51.23
C ASP A 150 -6.17 -43.67 49.75
N LYS A 151 -6.98 -44.66 49.35
CA LYS A 151 -7.50 -44.81 47.98
C LYS A 151 -8.36 -43.65 47.51
N SER A 152 -9.16 -43.06 48.40
CA SER A 152 -10.05 -41.93 48.06
C SER A 152 -9.21 -40.69 47.74
N GLU A 153 -8.20 -40.44 48.56
CA GLU A 153 -7.24 -39.38 48.35
C GLU A 153 -6.43 -39.59 47.06
N PHE A 154 -5.99 -40.82 46.77
CA PHE A 154 -5.30 -41.15 45.51
C PHE A 154 -6.16 -40.79 44.30
N LYS A 155 -7.39 -41.32 44.28
CA LYS A 155 -8.33 -41.11 43.18
C LYS A 155 -8.55 -39.62 42.94
N ARG A 156 -8.79 -38.84 43.99
CA ARG A 156 -8.99 -37.38 43.90
C ARG A 156 -7.77 -36.66 43.33
N HIS A 157 -6.57 -36.93 43.86
CA HIS A 157 -5.34 -36.28 43.37
C HIS A 157 -5.02 -36.68 41.95
N PHE A 158 -5.07 -37.98 41.62
CA PHE A 158 -4.76 -38.46 40.29
C PHE A 158 -5.73 -37.94 39.24
N THR A 159 -7.04 -37.97 39.49
CA THR A 159 -8.02 -37.37 38.57
C THR A 159 -7.73 -35.89 38.33
N ASN A 160 -7.47 -35.11 39.38
CA ASN A 160 -7.16 -33.68 39.24
C ASN A 160 -5.86 -33.44 38.45
N HIS A 161 -4.79 -34.16 38.77
CA HIS A 161 -3.49 -33.97 38.11
C HIS A 161 -3.53 -34.40 36.65
N LEU A 162 -4.21 -35.51 36.35
CA LEU A 162 -4.45 -35.98 34.99
C LEU A 162 -5.20 -34.91 34.17
N THR A 163 -6.29 -34.37 34.72
CA THR A 163 -7.07 -33.31 34.08
C THR A 163 -6.24 -32.06 33.84
N LEU A 164 -5.52 -31.57 34.84
CA LEU A 164 -4.69 -30.36 34.71
C LEU A 164 -3.62 -30.51 33.63
N TYR A 165 -2.92 -31.65 33.61
CA TYR A 165 -1.86 -31.89 32.64
C TYR A 165 -2.39 -31.92 31.20
N PHE A 166 -3.39 -32.77 30.93
CA PHE A 166 -3.89 -32.95 29.56
C PHE A 166 -4.67 -31.74 29.05
N LEU A 167 -5.40 -30.99 29.90
CA LEU A 167 -6.04 -29.75 29.48
C LEU A 167 -5.03 -28.63 29.22
N ASN A 168 -3.93 -28.56 29.98
CA ASN A 168 -2.88 -27.58 29.69
C ASN A 168 -2.25 -27.83 28.29
N LEU A 169 -2.04 -29.10 27.92
CA LEU A 169 -1.58 -29.47 26.58
C LEU A 169 -2.56 -29.07 25.46
N VAL A 170 -3.87 -29.10 25.73
CA VAL A 170 -4.89 -28.58 24.78
C VAL A 170 -4.74 -27.08 24.64
N ASN A 171 -4.73 -26.35 25.75
CA ASN A 171 -4.65 -24.89 25.74
C ASN A 171 -3.39 -24.42 25.04
N GLU A 172 -2.22 -25.02 25.31
CA GLU A 172 -0.98 -24.68 24.62
C GLU A 172 -1.12 -24.88 23.11
N LYS A 173 -1.67 -26.02 22.65
CA LYS A 173 -1.92 -26.28 21.22
C LYS A 173 -2.93 -25.30 20.60
N GLU A 174 -4.00 -24.94 21.31
CA GLU A 174 -4.96 -23.92 20.87
C GLU A 174 -4.33 -22.51 20.82
N THR A 175 -3.42 -22.19 21.73
CA THR A 175 -2.71 -20.90 21.74
C THR A 175 -1.76 -20.78 20.54
N PHE A 176 -1.16 -21.87 20.08
CA PHE A 176 -0.36 -21.90 18.85
C PHE A 176 -1.20 -21.88 17.56
N GLN A 177 -2.47 -22.32 17.59
CA GLN A 177 -3.37 -22.24 16.44
C GLN A 177 -4.18 -20.92 16.39
N ASN A 178 -4.38 -20.27 17.54
CA ASN A 178 -5.02 -18.96 17.69
C ASN A 178 -3.99 -17.85 17.98
N GLU A 179 -2.92 -17.74 17.19
CA GLU A 179 -2.31 -16.41 17.08
C GLU A 179 -3.40 -15.48 16.50
N PRO A 180 -3.67 -14.31 17.12
CA PRO A 180 -4.55 -13.34 16.50
C PRO A 180 -4.02 -13.09 15.09
N LEU A 181 -4.88 -13.22 14.08
CA LEU A 181 -4.52 -12.87 12.70
C LEU A 181 -3.95 -11.45 12.76
N LYS A 182 -2.66 -11.30 12.43
CA LYS A 182 -1.99 -10.00 12.49
C LYS A 182 -2.03 -9.35 11.10
N PRO A 183 -2.23 -8.02 11.03
CA PRO A 183 -1.96 -7.29 9.81
C PRO A 183 -0.43 -7.24 9.61
N LEU A 184 -0.02 -7.15 8.35
CA LEU A 184 1.39 -7.03 7.98
C LEU A 184 1.49 -5.99 6.89
N LEU A 185 1.82 -4.77 7.31
CA LEU A 185 1.89 -3.60 6.43
C LEU A 185 3.29 -3.44 5.86
N THR A 186 3.40 -3.30 4.55
CA THR A 186 4.65 -2.94 3.87
C THR A 186 4.41 -1.88 2.80
N ILE A 187 5.43 -1.09 2.48
CA ILE A 187 5.38 -0.15 1.34
C ILE A 187 6.06 -0.81 0.14
N ARG A 188 5.36 -0.81 -1.00
CA ARG A 188 5.83 -1.43 -2.24
C ARG A 188 5.75 -0.48 -3.41
N ASP A 189 6.54 -0.76 -4.43
CA ASP A 189 6.39 -0.15 -5.73
C ASP A 189 5.15 -0.70 -6.45
N LYS A 190 4.31 0.18 -6.98
CA LYS A 190 3.10 -0.21 -7.68
C LYS A 190 3.41 -0.98 -8.97
N ASN A 191 4.47 -0.60 -9.69
CA ASN A 191 4.76 -1.15 -11.02
C ASN A 191 5.36 -2.55 -10.95
N THR A 192 6.26 -2.80 -10.00
CA THR A 192 6.92 -4.11 -9.84
C THR A 192 6.22 -5.01 -8.83
N SER A 193 5.31 -4.48 -8.00
CA SER A 193 4.70 -5.19 -6.86
C SER A 193 5.72 -5.87 -5.93
N SER A 194 6.97 -5.40 -5.97
CA SER A 194 8.13 -6.03 -5.34
C SER A 194 8.75 -5.12 -4.28
N ASP A 195 9.44 -5.75 -3.32
CA ASP A 195 10.14 -5.06 -2.23
C ASP A 195 11.62 -4.75 -2.60
N GLU A 196 12.11 -5.19 -3.77
CA GLU A 196 13.54 -5.26 -4.04
C GLU A 196 14.15 -3.96 -4.61
N CYS A 197 13.45 -3.23 -5.50
CA CYS A 197 13.91 -1.93 -5.99
C CYS A 197 12.85 -1.18 -6.82
N CYS A 198 12.59 0.10 -6.52
CA CYS A 198 11.77 0.95 -7.39
C CYS A 198 12.64 1.62 -8.46
N VAL A 199 12.07 1.77 -9.66
CA VAL A 199 12.72 2.46 -10.77
C VAL A 199 12.03 3.82 -10.94
N PRO A 200 12.76 4.94 -10.83
CA PRO A 200 12.21 6.26 -11.13
C PRO A 200 11.73 6.35 -12.59
N ILE A 201 10.60 7.03 -12.79
CA ILE A 201 9.93 7.19 -14.10
C ILE A 201 9.91 8.67 -14.46
N LYS A 202 9.98 8.96 -15.76
CA LYS A 202 9.79 10.30 -16.35
C LYS A 202 8.45 10.38 -17.06
N PHE A 203 7.85 11.57 -17.12
CA PHE A 203 6.53 11.76 -17.71
C PHE A 203 6.52 11.63 -19.24
N ASN A 204 7.59 12.04 -19.93
CA ASN A 204 7.73 12.03 -21.40
C ASN A 204 6.56 12.72 -22.12
N LEU A 205 6.09 13.85 -21.59
CA LEU A 205 4.97 14.63 -22.12
C LEU A 205 5.29 15.31 -23.45
N LEU A 206 6.56 15.61 -23.72
CA LEU A 206 6.97 16.16 -25.02
C LEU A 206 6.67 15.21 -26.18
N ASP A 207 6.73 13.90 -25.94
CA ASP A 207 6.42 12.87 -26.94
C ASP A 207 4.92 12.51 -27.01
N SER A 208 4.07 13.22 -26.25
CA SER A 208 2.65 12.91 -26.16
C SER A 208 1.89 13.11 -27.48
N GLU A 209 0.87 12.27 -27.72
CA GLU A 209 -0.05 12.46 -28.85
C GLU A 209 -0.76 13.82 -28.80
N PHE A 210 -0.98 14.37 -27.60
CA PHE A 210 -1.60 15.68 -27.39
C PHE A 210 -0.74 16.80 -28.00
N LEU A 211 0.55 16.87 -27.64
CA LEU A 211 1.44 17.92 -28.15
C LEU A 211 1.66 17.75 -29.66
N ASN A 212 1.81 16.50 -30.12
CA ASN A 212 1.92 16.19 -31.55
C ASN A 212 0.68 16.64 -32.34
N LYS A 213 -0.52 16.44 -31.80
CA LYS A 213 -1.77 16.90 -32.43
C LYS A 213 -1.83 18.42 -32.51
N ASN A 214 -1.40 19.13 -31.46
CA ASN A 214 -1.35 20.59 -31.46
C ASN A 214 -0.31 21.12 -32.46
N TYR A 215 0.85 20.46 -32.56
CA TYR A 215 1.83 20.74 -33.59
C TYR A 215 1.25 20.57 -35.00
N GLN A 216 0.57 19.45 -35.29
CA GLN A 216 -0.04 19.23 -36.60
C GLN A 216 -1.11 20.28 -36.95
N LYS A 217 -1.93 20.71 -35.98
CA LYS A 217 -2.88 21.82 -36.19
C LYS A 217 -2.17 23.10 -36.66
N ILE A 218 -1.02 23.42 -36.07
CA ILE A 218 -0.21 24.59 -36.45
C ILE A 218 0.27 24.45 -37.89
N ILE A 219 0.78 23.29 -38.28
CA ILE A 219 1.20 23.01 -39.66
C ILE A 219 0.03 23.13 -40.64
N ASP A 220 -1.14 22.58 -40.30
CA ASP A 220 -2.36 22.70 -41.12
C ASP A 220 -2.77 24.18 -41.33
N TYR A 221 -2.62 25.01 -40.29
CA TYR A 221 -2.86 26.45 -40.41
C TYR A 221 -1.84 27.12 -41.36
N PHE A 222 -0.56 26.79 -41.26
CA PHE A 222 0.46 27.29 -42.19
C PHE A 222 0.15 26.89 -43.64
N GLU A 223 -0.19 25.62 -43.88
CA GLU A 223 -0.58 25.15 -45.21
C GLU A 223 -1.80 25.89 -45.75
N LYS A 224 -2.85 26.03 -44.93
CA LYS A 224 -4.09 26.70 -45.30
C LYS A 224 -3.83 28.17 -45.62
N LEU A 225 -2.99 28.85 -44.85
CA LEU A 225 -2.62 30.25 -45.07
C LEU A 225 -1.73 30.44 -46.32
N ASN A 226 -0.87 29.48 -46.64
CA ASN A 226 -0.08 29.45 -47.87
C ASN A 226 -0.95 29.17 -49.12
N LYS A 227 -2.01 28.36 -49.00
CA LYS A 227 -2.96 28.06 -50.09
C LYS A 227 -3.96 29.20 -50.34
N THR A 228 -4.37 29.93 -49.32
CA THR A 228 -5.44 30.96 -49.38
C THR A 228 -4.91 32.39 -49.48
N VAL A 229 -3.84 32.59 -50.26
CA VAL A 229 -3.17 33.88 -50.41
C VAL A 229 -4.01 34.83 -51.26
N ILE A 230 -4.23 36.04 -50.75
CA ILE A 230 -4.99 37.10 -51.43
C ILE A 230 -3.99 38.02 -52.16
N SER A 231 -4.32 38.44 -53.38
CA SER A 231 -3.53 39.47 -54.08
C SER A 231 -4.08 40.86 -53.80
N GLU A 232 -3.19 41.84 -53.60
CA GLU A 232 -3.57 43.25 -53.65
C GLU A 232 -4.26 43.54 -54.99
N VAL A 233 -5.43 44.19 -54.95
CA VAL A 233 -5.97 44.83 -56.14
C VAL A 233 -5.05 46.01 -56.44
N PRO A 234 -4.37 46.07 -57.60
CA PRO A 234 -3.50 47.18 -57.90
C PRO A 234 -4.35 48.46 -57.99
N ALA A 235 -4.05 49.44 -57.14
CA ALA A 235 -4.26 50.83 -57.52
C ALA A 235 -3.39 51.09 -58.75
N LYS A 236 -3.95 50.90 -59.95
CA LYS A 236 -3.28 51.27 -61.19
C LYS A 236 -3.04 52.77 -61.19
N VAL A 237 -1.83 53.16 -60.81
CA VAL A 237 -1.18 54.34 -61.34
C VAL A 237 -0.40 53.86 -62.56
N ASP A 238 -0.89 54.23 -63.75
CA ASP A 238 -0.01 54.40 -64.90
C ASP A 238 -0.45 55.65 -65.65
N ASN A 239 0.48 56.59 -65.74
CA ASN A 239 0.31 57.89 -66.38
C ASN A 239 0.25 57.73 -67.90
N ASN A 240 -0.60 58.56 -68.52
CA ASN A 240 -0.68 58.86 -69.96
C ASN A 240 -1.44 57.86 -70.85
N THR A 241 -2.78 57.95 -70.86
CA THR A 241 -3.55 58.68 -71.90
C THR A 241 -5.04 58.32 -71.84
N LYS A 242 -5.89 59.35 -72.04
CA LYS A 242 -7.34 59.31 -72.32
C LYS A 242 -8.27 58.83 -71.19
N LYS A 243 -8.58 59.79 -70.31
CA LYS A 243 -9.93 60.23 -69.91
C LYS A 243 -11.04 59.17 -70.03
N LEU A 244 -11.28 58.45 -68.93
CA LEU A 244 -12.60 57.92 -68.57
C LEU A 244 -12.86 58.28 -67.10
N THR A 245 -13.97 58.97 -66.89
CA THR A 245 -14.42 59.58 -65.64
C THR A 245 -14.57 58.53 -64.53
N ARG A 246 -13.74 58.62 -63.48
CA ARG A 246 -14.01 57.99 -62.20
C ARG A 246 -15.21 58.70 -61.56
N SER A 247 -16.21 57.92 -61.15
CA SER A 247 -17.40 58.44 -60.47
C SER A 247 -16.98 59.16 -59.19
N LEU A 248 -17.42 60.41 -59.01
CA LEU A 248 -17.23 61.22 -57.80
C LEU A 248 -17.64 60.46 -56.50
N LYS A 249 -18.54 59.47 -56.60
CA LYS A 249 -19.00 58.68 -55.45
C LYS A 249 -17.96 57.70 -54.90
N GLU A 250 -16.98 57.24 -55.69
CA GLU A 250 -15.97 56.28 -55.22
C GLU A 250 -14.82 56.96 -54.47
N GLU A 251 -14.46 58.19 -54.86
CA GLU A 251 -13.48 59.02 -54.14
C GLU A 251 -14.00 59.45 -52.77
N ASP A 252 -15.25 59.92 -52.71
CA ASP A 252 -15.90 60.30 -51.46
C ASP A 252 -16.05 59.09 -50.51
N ASN A 253 -16.34 57.89 -51.04
CA ASN A 253 -16.42 56.67 -50.23
C ASN A 253 -15.05 56.24 -49.66
N VAL A 254 -13.95 56.35 -50.42
CA VAL A 254 -12.60 56.03 -49.93
C VAL A 254 -12.13 57.04 -48.86
N ILE A 255 -12.49 58.33 -49.01
CA ILE A 255 -12.23 59.39 -48.03
C ILE A 255 -13.11 59.25 -46.78
N LEU A 256 -14.36 58.80 -46.92
CA LEU A 256 -15.26 58.51 -45.80
C LEU A 256 -14.82 57.26 -45.02
N LEU A 257 -14.41 56.19 -45.70
CA LEU A 257 -13.97 54.94 -45.08
C LEU A 257 -12.67 55.11 -44.28
N SER A 258 -11.73 55.93 -44.77
CA SER A 258 -10.48 56.27 -44.06
C SER A 258 -10.69 57.14 -42.81
N LYS A 259 -11.82 57.85 -42.72
CA LYS A 259 -12.22 58.59 -41.50
C LYS A 259 -12.83 57.69 -40.42
N ILE A 260 -13.41 56.54 -40.81
CA ILE A 260 -14.21 55.66 -39.92
C ILE A 260 -13.47 54.35 -39.59
N ALA A 261 -12.49 53.95 -40.40
CA ALA A 261 -11.75 52.70 -40.22
C ALA A 261 -10.26 52.88 -40.53
N ASP A 262 -9.41 52.22 -39.74
CA ASP A 262 -7.96 52.16 -39.96
C ASP A 262 -7.59 50.84 -40.65
N ASP A 263 -6.51 50.82 -41.42
CA ASP A 263 -6.02 49.57 -42.02
C ASP A 263 -5.56 48.60 -40.91
N VAL A 264 -5.84 47.31 -41.08
CA VAL A 264 -5.45 46.30 -40.10
C VAL A 264 -3.95 46.04 -40.20
N THR A 265 -3.18 46.55 -39.23
CA THR A 265 -1.75 46.24 -39.09
C THR A 265 -1.54 45.10 -38.11
N ILE A 266 -0.82 44.07 -38.54
CA ILE A 266 -0.32 43.00 -37.67
C ILE A 266 0.93 43.54 -36.94
N SER A 267 0.99 43.41 -35.61
CA SER A 267 2.12 43.88 -34.80
C SER A 267 3.41 43.14 -35.16
N ASP A 268 4.55 43.79 -34.92
CA ASP A 268 5.84 43.21 -35.24
C ASP A 268 6.17 42.00 -34.36
N ASP A 269 5.74 41.98 -33.09
CA ASP A 269 5.87 40.82 -32.20
C ASP A 269 5.09 39.60 -32.72
N PHE A 270 3.91 39.83 -33.31
CA PHE A 270 3.09 38.77 -33.90
C PHE A 270 3.78 38.17 -35.13
N LYS A 271 4.32 39.03 -36.00
CA LYS A 271 5.09 38.57 -37.16
C LYS A 271 6.35 37.83 -36.76
N LYS A 272 7.06 38.37 -35.77
CA LYS A 272 8.28 37.78 -35.24
C LYS A 272 8.02 36.37 -34.72
N LEU A 273 7.02 36.16 -33.87
CA LEU A 273 6.71 34.84 -33.31
C LEU A 273 6.43 33.79 -34.41
N ILE A 274 5.61 34.13 -35.40
CA ILE A 274 5.26 33.22 -36.50
C ILE A 274 6.47 32.97 -37.41
N ASN A 275 7.26 34.01 -37.71
CA ASN A 275 8.47 33.87 -38.53
C ASN A 275 9.53 33.03 -37.81
N ASP A 276 9.75 33.26 -36.52
CA ASP A 276 10.71 32.51 -35.70
C ASP A 276 10.32 31.03 -35.66
N PHE A 277 9.03 30.71 -35.51
CA PHE A 277 8.51 29.34 -35.60
C PHE A 277 8.72 28.76 -37.00
N ALA A 278 8.38 29.50 -38.06
CA ALA A 278 8.55 29.04 -39.44
C ALA A 278 10.02 28.80 -39.80
N ILE A 279 10.94 29.62 -39.30
CA ILE A 279 12.39 29.45 -39.49
C ILE A 279 12.86 28.20 -38.76
N LYS A 280 12.46 28.03 -37.50
CA LYS A 280 12.84 26.88 -36.67
C LYS A 280 12.40 25.55 -37.30
N GLU A 281 11.20 25.49 -37.85
CA GLU A 281 10.61 24.28 -38.44
C GLU A 281 10.80 24.19 -39.97
N GLU A 282 11.65 25.04 -40.55
CA GLU A 282 11.97 25.09 -42.00
C GLU A 282 10.75 25.27 -42.94
N ILE A 283 9.69 25.93 -42.48
CA ILE A 283 8.46 26.18 -43.23
C ILE A 283 8.66 27.35 -44.20
N LYS A 284 8.49 27.09 -45.50
CA LYS A 284 8.52 28.14 -46.54
C LYS A 284 7.23 28.95 -46.55
N LEU A 285 7.31 30.21 -46.13
CA LEU A 285 6.20 31.16 -46.20
C LEU A 285 6.05 31.69 -47.63
N HIS A 286 4.81 31.78 -48.11
CA HIS A 286 4.51 32.38 -49.41
C HIS A 286 4.87 33.89 -49.42
N GLU A 287 5.31 34.45 -50.54
CA GLU A 287 5.77 35.87 -50.63
C GLU A 287 4.72 36.88 -50.15
N LYS A 288 3.44 36.57 -50.40
CA LYS A 288 2.28 37.37 -49.95
C LYS A 288 1.61 36.85 -48.67
N PHE A 289 2.34 36.10 -47.82
CA PHE A 289 1.78 35.49 -46.60
C PHE A 289 1.15 36.54 -45.65
N TRP A 290 1.74 37.72 -45.56
CA TRP A 290 1.25 38.79 -44.69
C TRP A 290 0.21 39.72 -45.36
N CYS A 291 -0.14 39.47 -46.62
CA CYS A 291 -1.11 40.30 -47.34
C CYS A 291 -2.53 40.07 -46.78
N LEU A 292 -3.18 41.16 -46.36
CA LEU A 292 -4.56 41.18 -45.85
C LEU A 292 -5.55 41.86 -46.82
N GLY A 293 -5.11 42.22 -48.03
CA GLY A 293 -5.93 42.99 -48.97
C GLY A 293 -6.28 44.37 -48.42
N ASN A 294 -7.56 44.77 -48.53
CA ASN A 294 -8.08 46.06 -48.08
C ASN A 294 -8.82 45.98 -46.73
N LEU A 295 -8.47 45.00 -45.88
CA LEU A 295 -9.15 44.80 -44.60
C LEU A 295 -8.96 46.00 -43.67
N LYS A 296 -10.08 46.61 -43.24
CA LYS A 296 -10.08 47.75 -42.32
C LYS A 296 -10.73 47.41 -40.98
N LYS A 297 -10.18 47.95 -39.90
CA LYS A 297 -10.72 47.90 -38.55
C LYS A 297 -11.57 49.13 -38.28
N ASN A 298 -12.82 48.93 -37.89
CA ASN A 298 -13.69 50.04 -37.52
C ASN A 298 -13.16 50.76 -36.26
N LYS A 299 -13.08 52.09 -36.30
CA LYS A 299 -12.61 52.93 -35.18
C LYS A 299 -13.64 52.99 -34.05
N LEU A 300 -14.92 52.81 -34.37
CA LEU A 300 -16.02 52.94 -33.40
C LEU A 300 -16.30 51.60 -32.72
N GLN A 301 -15.91 51.46 -31.46
CA GLN A 301 -16.36 50.38 -30.57
C GLN A 301 -17.51 50.92 -29.71
N MET A 302 -18.66 50.24 -29.76
CA MET A 302 -19.81 50.62 -28.94
C MET A 302 -19.56 50.16 -27.50
N PRO A 303 -19.73 51.04 -26.50
CA PRO A 303 -19.72 50.61 -25.11
C PRO A 303 -20.96 49.72 -24.86
N THR A 304 -20.73 48.52 -24.34
CA THR A 304 -21.76 47.60 -23.87
C THR A 304 -21.76 47.57 -22.34
N PRO A 305 -22.84 47.10 -21.68
CA PRO A 305 -22.90 46.98 -20.22
C PRO A 305 -21.80 46.09 -19.61
N PHE A 306 -21.12 45.30 -20.44
CA PHE A 306 -20.05 44.36 -20.07
C PHE A 306 -18.67 44.75 -20.63
N GLY A 307 -18.49 45.97 -21.16
CA GLY A 307 -17.19 46.45 -21.66
C GLY A 307 -17.26 47.11 -23.03
N LYS A 308 -16.18 47.05 -23.83
CA LYS A 308 -16.18 47.51 -25.22
C LYS A 308 -16.59 46.38 -26.14
N SER A 309 -17.44 46.64 -27.13
CA SER A 309 -17.78 45.66 -28.18
C SER A 309 -16.51 45.20 -28.92
N ALA A 310 -16.44 43.91 -29.26
CA ALA A 310 -15.33 43.36 -30.04
C ALA A 310 -15.08 44.18 -31.32
N PRO A 311 -13.81 44.33 -31.77
CA PRO A 311 -13.50 45.11 -32.96
C PRO A 311 -14.19 44.52 -34.19
N SER A 312 -14.95 45.34 -34.93
CA SER A 312 -15.55 44.94 -36.20
C SER A 312 -14.58 45.20 -37.35
N TYR A 313 -14.55 44.27 -38.31
CA TYR A 313 -13.69 44.34 -39.50
C TYR A 313 -14.53 44.52 -40.76
N ILE A 314 -14.11 45.44 -41.62
CA ILE A 314 -14.73 45.80 -42.89
C ILE A 314 -13.81 45.28 -44.00
N GLY A 315 -14.30 44.35 -44.81
CA GLY A 315 -13.55 43.69 -45.88
C GLY A 315 -14.36 42.53 -46.46
N THR A 316 -13.81 41.84 -47.45
CA THR A 316 -14.44 40.63 -48.02
C THR A 316 -14.45 39.49 -46.99
N ASP A 317 -15.30 38.47 -47.22
CA ASP A 317 -15.33 37.27 -46.37
C ASP A 317 -13.98 36.55 -46.35
N GLU A 318 -13.27 36.55 -47.48
CA GLU A 318 -11.93 35.97 -47.62
C GLU A 318 -10.89 36.73 -46.78
N GLU A 319 -10.90 38.07 -46.82
CA GLU A 319 -9.99 38.92 -46.04
C GLU A 319 -10.22 38.75 -44.53
N ARG A 320 -11.49 38.75 -44.10
CA ARG A 320 -11.87 38.52 -42.69
C ARG A 320 -11.48 37.12 -42.22
N ASN A 321 -11.71 36.11 -43.05
CA ASN A 321 -11.35 34.72 -42.74
C ASN A 321 -9.82 34.56 -42.65
N ARG A 322 -9.05 35.15 -43.57
CA ARG A 322 -7.58 35.11 -43.54
C ARG A 322 -7.02 35.73 -42.26
N PHE A 323 -7.51 36.91 -41.86
CA PHE A 323 -7.07 37.54 -40.63
C PHE A 323 -7.46 36.74 -39.37
N SER A 324 -8.63 36.10 -39.39
CA SER A 324 -9.06 35.16 -38.33
C SER A 324 -8.13 33.96 -38.24
N LEU A 325 -7.75 33.35 -39.38
CA LEU A 325 -6.81 32.24 -39.44
C LEU A 325 -5.41 32.62 -38.94
N LEU A 326 -4.91 33.81 -39.29
CA LEU A 326 -3.63 34.31 -38.76
C LEU A 326 -3.68 34.46 -37.25
N LYS A 327 -4.76 35.04 -36.70
CA LYS A 327 -4.94 35.15 -35.25
C LYS A 327 -4.99 33.80 -34.56
N LYS A 328 -5.71 32.83 -35.14
CA LYS A 328 -5.74 31.46 -34.62
C LYS A 328 -4.36 30.85 -34.61
N LEU A 329 -3.63 30.90 -35.74
CA LEU A 329 -2.25 30.43 -35.83
C LEU A 329 -1.36 31.04 -34.74
N TYR A 330 -1.43 32.35 -34.53
CA TYR A 330 -0.66 33.02 -33.47
C TYR A 330 -0.95 32.46 -32.09
N TRP A 331 -2.22 32.37 -31.69
CA TRP A 331 -2.58 31.87 -30.36
C TRP A 331 -2.24 30.37 -30.20
N GLU A 332 -2.39 29.58 -31.25
CA GLU A 332 -1.98 28.16 -31.24
C GLU A 332 -0.46 28.02 -31.04
N ILE A 333 0.36 28.87 -31.68
CA ILE A 333 1.81 28.89 -31.45
C ILE A 333 2.14 29.34 -30.02
N VAL A 334 1.45 30.36 -29.49
CA VAL A 334 1.64 30.82 -28.10
C VAL A 334 1.34 29.68 -27.13
N SER A 335 0.16 29.07 -27.21
CA SER A 335 -0.24 27.95 -26.36
C SER A 335 0.71 26.75 -26.53
N PHE A 336 1.14 26.44 -27.76
CA PHE A 336 2.10 25.36 -28.01
C PHE A 336 3.45 25.61 -27.33
N ASN A 337 3.96 26.84 -27.38
CA ASN A 337 5.21 27.19 -26.69
C ASN A 337 5.06 27.11 -25.16
N GLU A 338 3.93 27.57 -24.60
CA GLU A 338 3.64 27.44 -23.16
C GLU A 338 3.51 25.97 -22.74
N TYR A 339 2.84 25.13 -23.53
CA TYR A 339 2.79 23.68 -23.29
C TYR A 339 4.18 23.06 -23.36
N THR A 340 4.99 23.45 -24.34
CA THR A 340 6.37 22.95 -24.49
C THR A 340 7.21 23.31 -23.27
N GLU A 341 7.13 24.55 -22.77
CA GLU A 341 7.83 24.98 -21.56
C GLU A 341 7.38 24.20 -20.33
N TYR A 342 6.07 24.07 -20.13
CA TYR A 342 5.49 23.34 -19.02
C TYR A 342 5.85 21.84 -19.05
N PHE A 343 5.74 21.18 -20.21
CA PHE A 343 6.10 19.78 -20.38
C PHE A 343 7.60 19.54 -20.27
N THR A 344 8.43 20.48 -20.75
CA THR A 344 9.89 20.42 -20.54
C THR A 344 10.23 20.43 -19.05
N PHE A 345 9.56 21.27 -18.27
CA PHE A 345 9.74 21.26 -16.82
C PHE A 345 9.34 19.92 -16.21
N MET A 346 8.18 19.38 -16.59
CA MET A 346 7.68 18.11 -16.07
C MET A 346 8.56 16.92 -16.46
N ASP A 347 9.08 16.86 -17.69
CA ASP A 347 9.93 15.76 -18.16
C ASP A 347 11.30 15.71 -17.49
N ASN A 348 11.73 16.82 -16.88
CA ASN A 348 12.92 16.87 -16.03
C ASN A 348 12.68 16.34 -14.60
N ILE A 349 11.43 16.05 -14.22
CA ILE A 349 11.08 15.51 -12.92
C ILE A 349 11.05 13.98 -13.00
N GLU A 350 11.69 13.34 -12.04
CA GLU A 350 11.61 11.90 -11.83
C GLU A 350 10.64 11.60 -10.70
N TYR A 351 9.79 10.58 -10.88
CA TYR A 351 8.80 10.20 -9.90
C TYR A 351 8.74 8.69 -9.66
N ILE A 352 8.13 8.31 -8.54
CA ILE A 352 7.79 6.90 -8.24
C ILE A 352 6.34 6.78 -7.78
N GLU A 353 5.76 5.61 -8.00
CA GLU A 353 4.41 5.25 -7.57
C GLU A 353 4.47 4.20 -6.46
N LEU A 354 4.11 4.60 -5.24
CA LEU A 354 4.15 3.72 -4.08
C LEU A 354 2.74 3.35 -3.62
N MET A 355 2.64 2.19 -3.00
CA MET A 355 1.44 1.70 -2.35
C MET A 355 1.75 1.14 -0.96
N VAL A 356 0.77 1.23 -0.06
CA VAL A 356 0.76 0.52 1.22
C VAL A 356 0.02 -0.79 1.01
N SER A 357 0.67 -1.92 1.27
CA SER A 357 0.10 -3.25 1.11
C SER A 357 -0.06 -3.92 2.47
N ASN A 358 -1.24 -4.47 2.72
CA ASN A 358 -1.47 -5.37 3.85
C ASN A 358 -1.39 -6.82 3.37
N ILE A 359 -0.25 -7.46 3.59
CA ILE A 359 -0.04 -8.90 3.31
C ILE A 359 -0.30 -9.80 4.51
N GLY A 360 -0.89 -9.23 5.57
CA GLY A 360 -1.27 -9.94 6.77
C GLY A 360 -2.55 -10.76 6.56
N LYS A 361 -2.99 -11.39 7.65
CA LYS A 361 -4.21 -12.21 7.64
C LYS A 361 -5.42 -11.50 8.26
N SER A 362 -5.28 -10.26 8.71
CA SER A 362 -6.35 -9.40 9.22
C SER A 362 -6.31 -8.01 8.57
N TYR A 363 -7.43 -7.29 8.66
CA TYR A 363 -7.47 -5.87 8.30
C TYR A 363 -6.72 -5.02 9.33
N ASP A 364 -6.48 -3.76 8.99
CA ASP A 364 -5.95 -2.75 9.89
C ASP A 364 -6.69 -1.42 9.74
N GLU A 365 -6.60 -0.57 10.74
CA GLU A 365 -7.27 0.73 10.85
C GLU A 365 -6.31 1.79 11.42
N ASP A 366 -6.63 3.07 11.18
CA ASP A 366 -5.88 4.22 11.69
C ASP A 366 -4.38 4.10 11.37
N ILE A 367 -4.06 3.84 10.10
CA ILE A 367 -2.70 3.58 9.64
C ILE A 367 -2.01 4.91 9.36
N ASP A 368 -0.99 5.23 10.15
CA ASP A 368 -0.13 6.40 10.03
C ASP A 368 1.15 6.01 9.29
N ILE A 369 1.42 6.67 8.15
CA ILE A 369 2.62 6.46 7.35
C ILE A 369 3.54 7.66 7.51
N LYS A 370 4.83 7.39 7.75
CA LYS A 370 5.89 8.39 7.83
C LYS A 370 7.04 8.01 6.91
N LEU A 371 7.35 8.88 5.96
CA LEU A 371 8.48 8.74 5.05
C LEU A 371 9.60 9.67 5.50
N ILE A 372 10.84 9.20 5.38
CA ILE A 372 12.06 9.93 5.72
C ILE A 372 12.92 9.95 4.46
N VAL A 373 12.92 11.10 3.78
CA VAL A 373 13.62 11.32 2.52
C VAL A 373 14.89 12.13 2.79
N PRO A 374 16.05 11.80 2.18
CA PRO A 374 17.25 12.63 2.30
C PRO A 374 17.01 14.09 1.89
N LYS A 375 17.65 15.02 2.60
CA LYS A 375 17.42 16.45 2.41
C LYS A 375 17.71 16.88 0.96
N GLY A 376 16.79 17.66 0.39
CA GLY A 376 16.98 18.27 -0.94
C GLY A 376 16.70 17.34 -2.13
N CYS A 377 16.28 16.10 -1.88
CA CYS A 377 15.85 15.17 -2.93
C CYS A 377 14.40 15.40 -3.37
N LEU A 378 13.50 15.68 -2.42
CA LEU A 378 12.06 15.77 -2.66
C LEU A 378 11.67 17.08 -3.36
N LEU A 379 10.82 16.98 -4.38
CA LEU A 379 10.13 18.11 -5.01
C LEU A 379 8.74 18.27 -4.39
N LYS A 380 8.48 19.42 -3.75
CA LYS A 380 7.18 19.74 -3.16
C LYS A 380 6.26 20.37 -4.21
N HIS A 381 4.95 20.26 -4.04
CA HIS A 381 3.98 20.84 -4.97
C HIS A 381 4.07 22.38 -5.08
N HIS A 382 4.58 23.05 -4.04
CA HIS A 382 4.85 24.49 -4.07
C HIS A 382 6.00 24.90 -5.00
N ASP A 383 6.89 23.96 -5.33
CA ASP A 383 8.04 24.18 -6.22
C ASP A 383 7.71 23.81 -7.68
N LEU A 384 6.49 23.37 -7.98
CA LEU A 384 6.05 23.02 -9.33
C LEU A 384 5.81 24.28 -10.17
N LEU A 385 6.20 24.21 -11.44
CA LEU A 385 5.86 25.24 -12.43
C LEU A 385 4.35 25.23 -12.66
N TYR A 386 3.76 26.42 -12.73
CA TYR A 386 2.35 26.58 -13.07
C TYR A 386 2.16 26.75 -14.57
N PRO A 387 1.04 26.28 -15.14
CA PRO A 387 0.74 26.49 -16.55
C PRO A 387 0.70 27.98 -16.90
N GLY A 388 1.10 28.30 -18.14
CA GLY A 388 1.05 29.65 -18.68
C GLY A 388 -0.37 30.21 -18.79
N GLU A 389 -0.49 31.53 -18.95
CA GLU A 389 -1.78 32.23 -18.99
C GLU A 389 -2.71 31.71 -20.09
N ASN A 390 -2.16 31.24 -21.21
CA ASN A 390 -2.94 30.82 -22.36
C ASN A 390 -3.28 29.32 -22.36
N ILE A 391 -2.79 28.55 -21.37
CA ILE A 391 -3.04 27.10 -21.28
C ILE A 391 -3.68 26.68 -19.95
N ILE A 392 -3.62 27.50 -18.90
CA ILE A 392 -4.05 27.10 -17.55
C ILE A 392 -5.54 26.74 -17.47
N GLU A 393 -6.39 27.38 -18.26
CA GLU A 393 -7.83 27.10 -18.32
C GLU A 393 -8.08 25.72 -18.94
N GLU A 394 -7.47 25.43 -20.10
CA GLU A 394 -7.58 24.12 -20.76
C GLU A 394 -6.99 23.02 -19.87
N VAL A 395 -5.85 23.28 -19.22
CA VAL A 395 -5.22 22.36 -18.26
C VAL A 395 -6.15 21.99 -17.10
N GLN A 396 -6.89 22.95 -16.58
CA GLN A 396 -7.86 22.71 -15.50
C GLN A 396 -9.11 21.98 -15.99
N GLU A 397 -9.58 22.29 -17.21
CA GLU A 397 -10.72 21.60 -17.82
C GLU A 397 -10.42 20.10 -18.03
N ILE A 398 -9.21 19.77 -18.52
CA ILE A 398 -8.77 18.38 -18.70
C ILE A 398 -8.30 17.73 -17.39
N LYS A 399 -8.16 18.51 -16.31
CA LYS A 399 -7.63 18.10 -15.01
C LYS A 399 -6.25 17.42 -15.12
N ILE A 400 -5.31 18.08 -15.80
CA ILE A 400 -3.99 17.49 -16.06
C ILE A 400 -3.29 17.09 -14.75
N GLU A 401 -3.48 17.86 -13.68
CA GLU A 401 -2.88 17.61 -12.38
C GLU A 401 -3.34 16.28 -11.78
N GLU A 402 -4.60 15.88 -12.01
CA GLU A 402 -5.09 14.58 -11.56
C GLU A 402 -4.41 13.45 -12.34
N ILE A 403 -4.26 13.61 -13.66
CA ILE A 403 -3.62 12.62 -14.55
C ILE A 403 -2.13 12.47 -14.22
N LEU A 404 -1.45 13.59 -13.96
CA LEU A 404 -0.02 13.60 -13.70
C LEU A 404 0.31 13.11 -12.29
N PHE A 405 -0.44 13.54 -11.27
CA PHE A 405 0.00 13.37 -9.88
C PHE A 405 -0.80 12.36 -9.08
N LYS A 406 -2.06 12.04 -9.43
CA LYS A 406 -2.80 10.97 -8.76
C LYS A 406 -2.31 9.61 -9.26
N ILE A 407 -2.40 8.61 -8.39
CA ILE A 407 -2.09 7.22 -8.74
C ILE A 407 -3.42 6.51 -9.03
N SER A 408 -3.60 6.07 -10.28
CA SER A 408 -4.85 5.42 -10.71
C SER A 408 -5.06 4.05 -10.06
N GLU A 409 -6.31 3.68 -9.86
CA GLU A 409 -6.71 2.34 -9.40
C GLU A 409 -6.38 1.25 -10.43
N THR A 410 -6.01 0.07 -9.95
CA THR A 410 -5.84 -1.15 -10.74
C THR A 410 -6.67 -2.28 -10.14
N ASP A 411 -6.70 -3.44 -10.79
CA ASP A 411 -7.35 -4.66 -10.27
C ASP A 411 -6.78 -5.15 -8.92
N SER A 412 -5.57 -4.71 -8.59
CA SER A 412 -4.77 -5.13 -7.43
C SER A 412 -4.49 -4.02 -6.41
N VAL A 413 -4.73 -2.76 -6.78
CA VAL A 413 -4.39 -1.58 -5.97
C VAL A 413 -5.53 -0.58 -6.01
N CYS A 414 -6.14 -0.33 -4.85
CA CYS A 414 -7.17 0.70 -4.71
C CYS A 414 -6.55 2.11 -4.80
N ALA A 415 -7.29 3.06 -5.35
CA ALA A 415 -6.92 4.48 -5.27
C ALA A 415 -6.92 4.97 -3.81
N TYR A 416 -6.17 6.04 -3.55
CA TYR A 416 -6.19 6.70 -2.24
C TYR A 416 -7.57 7.29 -1.96
N ASP A 417 -8.08 7.11 -0.75
CA ASP A 417 -9.37 7.64 -0.32
C ASP A 417 -9.21 9.10 0.13
N TYR A 418 -9.44 10.03 -0.81
CA TYR A 418 -9.34 11.45 -0.52
C TYR A 418 -10.47 11.90 0.42
N PRO A 419 -10.18 12.75 1.41
CA PRO A 419 -11.22 13.34 2.25
C PRO A 419 -12.28 14.00 1.38
N GLN A 420 -13.55 13.62 1.60
CA GLN A 420 -14.69 14.21 0.92
C GLN A 420 -14.86 15.66 1.39
N GLN A 421 -14.17 16.60 0.75
CA GLN A 421 -14.45 18.01 0.97
C GLN A 421 -15.77 18.36 0.26
N PRO A 422 -16.69 19.10 0.91
CA PRO A 422 -17.73 19.77 0.16
C PRO A 422 -17.03 20.70 -0.82
N LEU A 423 -17.32 20.55 -2.12
CA LEU A 423 -16.93 21.48 -3.18
C LEU A 423 -17.62 22.84 -2.96
N LEU A 424 -17.27 23.52 -1.87
CA LEU A 424 -17.40 24.96 -1.73
C LEU A 424 -16.09 25.56 -2.24
N ARG A 425 -15.75 25.26 -3.49
CA ARG A 425 -14.92 26.19 -4.25
C ARG A 425 -15.77 27.44 -4.32
N SER A 426 -15.45 28.44 -3.51
CA SER A 426 -16.01 29.76 -3.72
C SER A 426 -15.57 30.15 -5.13
N GLU A 427 -16.46 29.95 -6.11
CA GLU A 427 -16.55 30.90 -7.19
C GLU A 427 -16.62 32.23 -6.46
N GLU A 428 -15.51 32.97 -6.42
CA GLU A 428 -15.57 34.40 -6.17
C GLU A 428 -16.38 34.95 -7.33
N ILE A 429 -17.71 34.82 -7.24
CA ILE A 429 -18.65 35.57 -8.05
C ILE A 429 -18.37 36.98 -7.57
N ASN A 430 -17.54 37.68 -8.35
CA ASN A 430 -17.23 39.07 -8.13
C ASN A 430 -18.52 39.83 -8.49
N VAL A 431 -19.47 39.89 -7.53
CA VAL A 431 -20.75 40.60 -7.64
C VAL A 431 -20.48 42.12 -7.51
N SER A 432 -19.63 42.63 -8.39
CA SER A 432 -19.44 44.06 -8.59
C SER A 432 -19.84 44.37 -10.04
N PRO A 433 -21.07 44.88 -10.29
CA PRO A 433 -21.60 45.10 -11.64
C PRO A 433 -20.91 46.23 -12.42
N LEU A 434 -19.74 46.71 -11.98
CA LEU A 434 -19.06 47.90 -12.49
C LEU A 434 -17.54 47.77 -12.69
N LEU A 435 -16.93 46.60 -12.46
CA LEU A 435 -15.47 46.46 -12.69
C LEU A 435 -15.16 45.85 -14.07
N THR A 436 -14.23 46.51 -14.73
CA THR A 436 -13.71 46.17 -16.06
C THR A 436 -12.94 44.84 -15.96
N TYR A 437 -13.38 43.83 -16.70
CA TYR A 437 -12.75 42.50 -16.77
C TYR A 437 -11.33 42.65 -17.34
N ASN A 438 -10.30 42.62 -16.48
CA ASN A 438 -8.90 42.66 -16.89
C ASN A 438 -8.40 41.20 -17.00
N ARG A 439 -7.81 40.80 -18.14
CA ARG A 439 -7.26 39.43 -18.34
C ARG A 439 -6.33 38.99 -17.20
N THR A 440 -5.53 39.91 -16.67
CA THR A 440 -4.58 39.64 -15.57
C THR A 440 -5.26 39.23 -14.26
N SER A 441 -6.47 39.72 -13.95
CA SER A 441 -7.21 39.26 -12.76
C SER A 441 -7.79 37.86 -12.94
N SER A 442 -7.99 37.42 -14.19
CA SER A 442 -8.47 36.06 -14.51
C SER A 442 -7.37 35.01 -14.27
N TYR A 443 -6.12 35.31 -14.66
CA TYR A 443 -5.01 34.37 -14.52
C TYR A 443 -4.66 34.08 -13.05
N GLU A 444 -4.58 35.11 -12.20
CA GLU A 444 -4.26 34.89 -10.78
C GLU A 444 -5.36 34.08 -10.06
N SER A 445 -6.63 34.28 -10.43
CA SER A 445 -7.72 33.42 -9.94
C SER A 445 -7.52 31.97 -10.40
N GLN A 446 -7.26 31.75 -11.69
CA GLN A 446 -6.98 30.41 -12.24
C GLN A 446 -5.77 29.76 -11.55
N LYS A 447 -4.72 30.51 -11.27
CA LYS A 447 -3.55 30.05 -10.54
C LYS A 447 -3.86 29.60 -9.11
N ASN A 448 -4.74 30.33 -8.42
CA ASN A 448 -5.21 29.91 -7.09
C ASN A 448 -6.01 28.60 -7.18
N TYR A 449 -6.91 28.46 -8.16
CA TYR A 449 -7.64 27.21 -8.37
C TYR A 449 -6.71 26.02 -8.65
N TYR A 450 -5.69 26.22 -9.49
CA TYR A 450 -4.70 25.18 -9.77
C TYR A 450 -3.90 24.81 -8.51
N LYS A 451 -3.51 25.81 -7.72
CA LYS A 451 -2.82 25.61 -6.45
C LYS A 451 -3.67 24.81 -5.45
N ASP A 452 -4.96 25.11 -5.35
CA ASP A 452 -5.88 24.37 -4.48
C ASP A 452 -6.04 22.92 -4.96
N SER A 453 -6.15 22.71 -6.28
CA SER A 453 -6.15 21.36 -6.88
C SER A 453 -4.89 20.56 -6.52
N LEU A 454 -3.72 21.20 -6.53
CA LEU A 454 -2.48 20.56 -6.06
C LEU A 454 -2.52 20.25 -4.56
N ASN A 455 -3.04 21.16 -3.72
CA ASN A 455 -3.18 20.90 -2.28
C ASN A 455 -4.11 19.71 -1.99
N ASP A 456 -5.16 19.55 -2.79
CA ASP A 456 -6.12 18.43 -2.69
C ASP A 456 -5.49 17.08 -3.10
N ILE A 457 -4.45 17.09 -3.94
CA ILE A 457 -3.74 15.88 -4.37
C ILE A 457 -2.61 15.54 -3.40
N PHE A 458 -1.78 16.53 -3.06
CA PHE A 458 -0.58 16.36 -2.23
C PHE A 458 -0.91 16.47 -0.74
N ILE A 459 -1.77 15.59 -0.24
CA ILE A 459 -2.20 15.53 1.16
C ILE A 459 -1.10 14.93 2.05
N TYR A 460 -0.01 15.68 2.24
CA TYR A 460 1.09 15.32 3.13
C TYR A 460 1.33 16.40 4.17
N ARG A 461 1.56 15.97 5.41
CA ARG A 461 2.13 16.79 6.47
C ARG A 461 3.65 16.79 6.34
N TYR A 462 4.22 17.93 5.97
CA TYR A 462 5.66 18.09 5.78
C TYR A 462 6.34 18.55 7.07
N PHE A 463 7.45 17.90 7.43
CA PHE A 463 8.30 18.32 8.54
C PHE A 463 9.74 18.43 8.06
N ASP A 464 10.35 19.59 8.32
CA ASP A 464 11.73 19.87 7.95
C ASP A 464 12.67 19.45 9.09
N LYS A 465 13.66 18.61 8.79
CA LYS A 465 14.79 18.31 9.67
C LYS A 465 16.12 18.64 8.97
N PRO A 466 17.20 18.90 9.73
CA PRO A 466 18.51 19.25 9.15
C PRO A 466 19.04 18.25 8.13
N GLU A 467 18.82 16.96 8.34
CA GLU A 467 19.38 15.88 7.49
C GLU A 467 18.34 15.20 6.59
N SER A 468 17.04 15.45 6.81
CA SER A 468 15.95 14.78 6.06
C SER A 468 14.68 15.61 5.97
N ASP A 469 13.94 15.40 4.89
CA ASP A 469 12.56 15.87 4.73
C ASP A 469 11.61 14.74 5.11
N ILE A 470 10.68 14.99 6.03
CA ILE A 470 9.70 14.01 6.48
C ILE A 470 8.34 14.31 5.86
N LEU A 471 7.70 13.28 5.32
CA LEU A 471 6.30 13.32 4.86
C LEU A 471 5.47 12.39 5.75
N ARG A 472 4.27 12.84 6.13
CA ARG A 472 3.28 12.00 6.81
C ARG A 472 1.92 12.08 6.15
N PHE A 473 1.24 10.95 6.06
CA PHE A 473 -0.16 10.84 5.68
C PHE A 473 -0.77 9.62 6.37
N ASP A 474 -2.08 9.50 6.33
CA ASP A 474 -2.83 8.45 7.01
C ASP A 474 -3.82 7.76 6.07
N ILE A 475 -4.15 6.51 6.42
CA ILE A 475 -5.14 5.66 5.77
C ILE A 475 -6.08 5.14 6.86
N GLU A 476 -7.38 5.43 6.75
CA GLU A 476 -8.35 5.05 7.78
C GLU A 476 -8.53 3.53 7.89
N TYR A 477 -8.53 2.82 6.76
CA TYR A 477 -8.81 1.38 6.71
C TYR A 477 -8.07 0.67 5.58
N LEU A 478 -7.49 -0.49 5.86
CA LEU A 478 -6.89 -1.36 4.84
C LEU A 478 -7.19 -2.84 5.11
N LYS A 479 -7.92 -3.47 4.18
CA LYS A 479 -8.28 -4.90 4.27
C LYS A 479 -7.06 -5.81 4.10
N HIS A 480 -7.09 -7.00 4.70
CA HIS A 480 -6.08 -8.02 4.44
C HIS A 480 -5.98 -8.38 2.95
N ASN A 481 -4.77 -8.67 2.48
CA ASN A 481 -4.43 -8.97 1.08
C ASN A 481 -4.88 -7.88 0.09
N THR A 482 -4.92 -6.62 0.52
CA THR A 482 -5.22 -5.48 -0.36
C THR A 482 -4.11 -4.43 -0.27
N SER A 483 -4.03 -3.60 -1.31
CA SER A 483 -3.08 -2.49 -1.36
C SER A 483 -3.82 -1.20 -1.68
N MET A 484 -3.37 -0.10 -1.08
CA MET A 484 -3.86 1.24 -1.38
C MET A 484 -2.69 2.11 -1.86
N ALA A 485 -2.92 2.83 -2.95
CA ALA A 485 -1.94 3.77 -3.48
C ALA A 485 -1.69 4.94 -2.52
N PHE A 486 -0.53 5.57 -2.64
CA PHE A 486 -0.26 6.84 -1.96
C PHE A 486 -1.16 7.96 -2.48
N PRO A 487 -1.35 9.05 -1.71
CA PRO A 487 -2.13 10.23 -2.14
C PRO A 487 -1.64 10.82 -3.46
N SER A 488 -0.35 10.74 -3.75
CA SER A 488 0.20 11.20 -5.02
C SER A 488 1.48 10.45 -5.38
N LYS A 489 1.90 10.58 -6.63
CA LYS A 489 3.26 10.21 -7.05
C LYS A 489 4.27 11.03 -6.24
N LEU A 490 5.35 10.40 -5.78
CA LEU A 490 6.44 11.11 -5.11
C LEU A 490 7.38 11.68 -6.15
N LEU A 491 7.60 13.00 -6.12
CA LEU A 491 8.40 13.73 -7.10
C LEU A 491 9.79 14.04 -6.54
N PHE A 492 10.82 13.92 -7.37
CA PHE A 492 12.22 14.16 -6.98
C PHE A 492 12.91 15.19 -7.88
N LYS A 493 13.70 16.07 -7.25
CA LYS A 493 14.72 16.90 -7.93
C LYS A 493 15.98 16.09 -8.18
N ASN A 494 16.37 15.27 -7.20
CA ASN A 494 17.48 14.34 -7.26
C ASN A 494 17.02 13.04 -6.60
N VAL A 495 17.07 11.92 -7.34
CA VAL A 495 16.62 10.64 -6.80
C VAL A 495 17.56 10.17 -5.69
N PRO A 496 17.05 9.92 -4.46
CA PRO A 496 17.85 9.37 -3.39
C PRO A 496 18.09 7.87 -3.62
N ARG A 497 19.16 7.29 -3.07
CA ARG A 497 19.36 5.83 -3.13
C ARG A 497 18.35 5.05 -2.30
N THR A 498 17.96 5.60 -1.17
CA THR A 498 17.06 4.95 -0.22
C THR A 498 16.13 5.94 0.45
N ILE A 499 14.87 5.55 0.64
CA ILE A 499 13.89 6.26 1.46
C ILE A 499 13.52 5.35 2.63
N GLU A 500 13.62 5.84 3.85
CA GLU A 500 13.19 5.08 5.02
C GLU A 500 11.73 5.37 5.33
N TYR A 501 11.02 4.40 5.88
CA TYR A 501 9.65 4.59 6.31
C TYR A 501 9.38 3.96 7.67
N GLU A 502 8.41 4.55 8.36
CA GLU A 502 7.83 4.05 9.60
C GLU A 502 6.30 3.99 9.42
N ILE A 503 5.69 2.86 9.75
CA ILE A 503 4.24 2.69 9.79
C ILE A 503 3.83 2.40 11.22
N THR A 504 2.80 3.10 11.68
CA THR A 504 2.10 2.80 12.94
C THR A 504 0.62 2.60 12.65
N SER A 505 -0.03 1.68 13.36
CA SER A 505 -1.45 1.43 13.17
C SER A 505 -2.10 0.96 14.47
N LYS A 506 -3.43 0.89 14.48
CA LYS A 506 -4.21 0.50 15.65
C LYS A 506 -3.95 -0.93 16.10
N PHE A 507 -3.76 -1.85 15.15
CA PHE A 507 -3.63 -3.28 15.43
C PHE A 507 -2.18 -3.81 15.40
N ILE A 508 -1.19 -2.95 15.08
CA ILE A 508 0.23 -3.28 15.18
C ILE A 508 0.83 -2.49 16.36
N PRO A 509 1.20 -3.16 17.48
CA PRO A 509 1.74 -2.47 18.65
C PRO A 509 3.15 -1.90 18.42
N ASP A 510 3.91 -2.52 17.52
CA ASP A 510 5.28 -2.13 17.20
C ASP A 510 5.33 -1.21 15.97
N ILE A 511 6.28 -0.29 15.93
CA ILE A 511 6.52 0.55 14.75
C ILE A 511 7.14 -0.31 13.65
N VAL A 512 6.44 -0.49 12.52
CA VAL A 512 6.99 -1.18 11.36
C VAL A 512 7.97 -0.24 10.67
N LYS A 513 9.22 -0.68 10.51
CA LYS A 513 10.27 0.09 9.83
C LYS A 513 10.73 -0.63 8.59
N GLY A 514 10.92 0.12 7.51
CA GLY A 514 11.45 -0.43 6.27
C GLY A 514 12.23 0.61 5.47
N LYS A 515 12.82 0.13 4.38
CA LYS A 515 13.57 0.96 3.43
C LYS A 515 13.12 0.65 2.02
N ILE A 516 12.95 1.69 1.23
CA ILE A 516 12.64 1.65 -0.18
C ILE A 516 13.93 1.94 -0.91
N ASN A 517 14.45 0.96 -1.64
CA ASN A 517 15.65 1.13 -2.45
C ASN A 517 15.25 1.64 -3.83
N LEU A 518 15.90 2.70 -4.28
CA LEU A 518 15.68 3.26 -5.61
C LEU A 518 16.91 2.98 -6.46
N LYS A 519 16.71 2.50 -7.69
CA LYS A 519 17.81 2.42 -8.65
C LYS A 519 18.26 3.84 -8.99
N SER A 520 19.50 4.14 -8.64
CA SER A 520 20.23 5.29 -9.15
C SER A 520 21.04 4.80 -10.34
N ASP A 521 20.76 5.32 -11.52
CA ASP A 521 21.63 5.14 -12.70
C ASP A 521 23.01 5.78 -12.47
#